data_AF-A0A6J6HNW7-F1
#
_entry.id   AF-A0A6J6HNW7-F1
#
_cell.length_a   1.000
_cell.length_b   1.000
_cell.length_c   1.000
_cell.angle_alpha   90.00
_cell.angle_beta   90.00
_cell.angle_gamma   90.00
#
_symmetry.space_group_name_H-M   'P 1'
#
loop_
_entity.id
_entity.type
_entity.pdbx_description
1 polymer ?
#
loop_
_entity_poly.entity_id
_entity_poly.type
_entity_poly.pdbx_seq_one_letter_code
_entity_poly.pdbx_strand_id
1 'polypeptide(L)' 'MASIGLLNENPNPTEDEVRLGLEGNLCRCTGYHNIVKSVLACANATK' A
#
# COMPACT_ATOMS: atom_id res chain seq x y z
N MET A 1 -1.17 8.91 -4.65
CA MET A 1 -0.43 9.56 -3.53
C MET A 1 -0.61 8.84 -2.20
N ALA A 2 -1.74 8.17 -1.93
CA ALA A 2 -1.99 7.47 -0.66
C ALA A 2 -0.87 6.52 -0.21
N SER A 3 -0.35 5.67 -1.11
CA SER A 3 0.74 4.74 -0.76
C SER A 3 2.05 5.43 -0.36
N ILE A 4 2.36 6.60 -0.93
CA ILE A 4 3.55 7.37 -0.56
C ILE A 4 3.36 7.98 0.83
N GLY A 5 2.18 8.55 1.10
CA GLY A 5 1.84 9.07 2.43
C GLY A 5 1.92 7.99 3.51
N LEU A 6 1.31 6.83 3.24
CA LEU A 6 1.36 5.67 4.13
C LEU A 6 2.80 5.25 4.45
N LEU A 7 3.68 5.14 3.45
CA LEU A 7 5.06 4.69 3.66
C LEU A 7 5.94 5.74 4.36
N ASN A 8 5.62 7.03 4.21
CA ASN A 8 6.30 8.09 4.96
C ASN A 8 5.93 8.07 6.45
N GLU A 9 4.69 7.72 6.78
CA GLU A 9 4.20 7.64 8.17
C GLU A 9 4.55 6.30 8.83
N ASN A 10 4.39 5.19 8.09
CA ASN A 10 4.71 3.83 8.51
C ASN A 10 5.55 3.13 7.44
N PRO A 11 6.90 3.12 7.58
CA PRO A 11 7.81 2.49 6.62
C PRO A 11 7.70 0.95 6.54
N ASN A 12 7.08 0.29 7.53
CA ASN A 12 6.92 -1.17 7.58
C ASN A 12 5.45 -1.54 7.83
N PRO A 13 4.52 -1.20 6.92
CA PRO A 13 3.12 -1.48 7.10
C PRO A 13 2.83 -2.98 6.88
N THR A 14 1.81 -3.47 7.58
CA THR A 14 1.21 -4.78 7.35
C THR A 14 0.25 -4.75 6.16
N GLU A 15 -0.13 -5.92 5.64
CA GLU A 15 -1.09 -6.00 4.53
C GLU A 15 -2.42 -5.30 4.84
N ASP A 16 -2.94 -5.48 6.07
CA ASP A 16 -4.19 -4.87 6.51
C ASP A 16 -4.10 -3.34 6.59
N GLU A 17 -2.98 -2.81 7.09
CA GLU A 17 -2.73 -1.36 7.11
C GLU A 17 -2.65 -0.78 5.70
N VAL A 18 -2.04 -1.49 4.76
CA VAL A 18 -2.02 -1.07 3.34
C VAL A 18 -3.42 -1.04 2.75
N ARG A 19 -4.26 -2.04 3.06
CA ARG A 19 -5.66 -2.08 2.58
C ARG A 19 -6.48 -0.95 3.18
N LEU A 20 -6.34 -0.69 4.48
CA LEU A 20 -7.01 0.41 5.16
C LEU A 20 -6.56 1.76 4.58
N GLY A 21 -5.26 1.98 4.39
CA GLY A 21 -4.72 3.19 3.77
C GLY A 21 -5.14 3.41 2.31
N LEU A 22 -5.69 2.39 1.66
CA LEU A 22 -6.21 2.45 0.28
C LEU A 22 -7.75 2.54 0.20
N GLU A 23 -8.48 2.54 1.32
CA GLU A 23 -9.95 2.50 1.34
C GLU A 23 -10.62 3.64 0.55
N GLY A 24 -9.99 4.83 0.54
CA GLY A 24 -10.44 6.00 -0.22
C GLY A 24 -10.05 6.01 -1.71
N ASN A 25 -9.35 4.98 -2.20
CA ASN A 25 -8.81 4.93 -3.57
C ASN A 25 -9.49 3.81 -4.36
N LEU A 26 -10.57 4.13 -5.07
CA LEU A 26 -11.33 3.16 -5.86
C LEU A 26 -10.54 2.67 -7.08
N CYS A 27 -10.44 1.35 -7.23
CA CYS A 27 -9.83 0.70 -8.39
C CYS A 27 -10.77 -0.35 -8.97
N ARG A 28 -10.98 -0.34 -10.29
CA ARG A 28 -11.89 -1.27 -10.98
C ARG A 28 -11.20 -2.44 -11.69
N CYS A 29 -9.91 -2.32 -11.99
CA CYS A 29 -9.22 -3.27 -12.88
C CYS A 29 -8.48 -4.37 -12.13
N THR A 30 -7.79 -4.05 -11.03
CA THR A 30 -6.79 -4.95 -10.42
C THR A 30 -7.32 -5.75 -9.22
N GLY A 31 -8.50 -5.39 -8.69
CA GLY A 31 -9.03 -5.99 -7.47
C GLY A 31 -8.11 -5.82 -6.25
N TYR A 32 -7.29 -4.77 -6.22
CA TYR A 32 -6.35 -4.39 -5.14
C TYR A 32 -5.17 -5.32 -4.86
N HIS A 33 -5.23 -6.59 -5.25
CA HIS A 33 -4.20 -7.59 -4.88
C HIS A 33 -2.80 -7.17 -5.33
N ASN A 34 -2.64 -6.76 -6.59
CA ASN A 34 -1.34 -6.36 -7.12
C ASN A 34 -0.88 -5.01 -6.58
N ILE A 35 -1.80 -4.10 -6.24
CA ILE A 35 -1.46 -2.80 -5.64
C ILE A 35 -0.87 -3.03 -4.26
N VAL A 36 -1.55 -3.81 -3.42
CA VAL A 36 -1.13 -4.15 -2.06
C VAL A 36 0.24 -4.84 -2.07
N LYS A 37 0.42 -5.85 -2.94
CA LYS A 37 1.73 -6.52 -3.11
C LYS A 37 2.85 -5.56 -3.48
N SER A 38 2.61 -4.65 -4.42
CA SER A 38 3.63 -3.67 -4.84
C SER A 38 4.01 -2.70 -3.72
N VAL A 39 3.04 -2.26 -2.90
CA VAL A 39 3.33 -1.39 -1.76
C VAL A 39 4.18 -2.11 -0.71
N LEU A 40 3.83 -3.35 -0.35
CA LEU A 40 4.61 -4.16 0.59
C LEU A 40 6.02 -4.48 0.05
N ALA A 41 6.14 -4.76 -1.26
CA ALA A 41 7.44 -4.96 -1.89
C ALA A 41 8.31 -3.69 -1.82
N CYS A 42 7.71 -2.52 -2.04
CA CYS A 42 8.40 -1.24 -1.92
C CYS A 42 8.89 -0.98 -0.49
N ALA A 43 8.02 -1.20 0.52
CA ALA A 43 8.38 -1.08 1.93
C ALA A 43 9.61 -1.92 2.31
N ASN A 44 9.67 -3.15 1.79
CA ASN A 44 10.80 -4.07 2.02
C ASN A 44 12.06 -3.69 1.23
N ALA A 45 11.93 -3.05 0.08
CA ALA A 45 13.05 -2.66 -0.79
C ALA A 45 13.78 -1.39 -0.32
N THR A 46 13.14 -0.57 0.51
CA THR A 46 13.74 0.63 1.12
C THR A 46 14.55 0.36 2.41
N LYS A 47 14.88 -0.90 2.69
CA LYS A 47 15.92 -1.28 3.67
C LYS A 47 17.32 -1.08 3.10
#